data_AF-A0AAW5VZG9-F1
#
_entry.id   AF-A0AAW5VZG9-F1
#
_cell.length_a   1.000
_cell.length_b   1.000
_cell.length_c   1.000
_cell.angle_alpha   90.00
_cell.angle_beta   90.00
_cell.angle_gamma   90.00
#
_symmetry.space_group_name_H-M   'P 1'
#
loop_
_entity.id
_entity.type
_entity.pdbx_description
1 polymer ?
#
loop_
_entity_poly.entity_id
_entity_poly.type
_entity_poly.pdbx_seq_one_letter_code
_entity_poly.pdbx_strand_id
1 'polypeptide(L)'
;GQNIMTQIEQDADGNSVIRVALSKDIDLGADGSLTTGNTVVNNDGLTVDDGAGNKTSTTAAGTTVSNAAGDTTTVGAGSITVADAAGNSTAIGSTQVVVGGANPVTINGDTGRIGGLTNLTWDPDNYTSGQAATEDQLKQVNDVASAGWNVTDAEGNSANIGPNGQVAFVGDKNVTVEQTGTDDSGQVEVKLNKDIDLGADGSLKTGDTVINNAGVAVGSDVHLGNTGLTINNGPSITLAGINAGDMRITNVAAGRNPTDAVNYGQLQPIESFIGLDGNGSFAYNGGQHTSLKDVLDSMHWNVEAPTDGKEGGNNGGSNGNGSGSTGGGNNGSGDGTPIHNGNTVGFVEGDNIVISKTDRVNDAGQTVGADIKVSVSQDLKVNSITAVNVQADEIQINNGGPIINENGINMSGKHITNVAAGVNDTDAVNVSQLNQVAGNLQGQINNIRHDINRLDNRLSAGVAAAMATASLPQAYLPGKHMMSMAGGTWRGESGMAIGFSGITDNGKWVYKLSGNTTSRGDYGGAVGIGYQW
;
A
#
# COMPACT_ATOMS: atom_id res chain seq x y z
N GLY A 1 -89.79 -106.56 -4.60
CA GLY A 1 -88.59 -106.42 -5.45
C GLY A 1 -87.45 -105.89 -4.60
N GLN A 2 -86.20 -105.99 -5.04
CA GLN A 2 -85.03 -105.64 -4.20
C GLN A 2 -85.07 -104.21 -3.61
N ASN A 3 -85.81 -103.29 -4.24
CA ASN A 3 -85.91 -101.89 -3.82
C ASN A 3 -87.15 -101.54 -2.98
N ILE A 4 -88.07 -102.49 -2.73
CA ILE A 4 -89.25 -102.29 -1.89
C ILE A 4 -89.21 -103.27 -0.72
N MET A 5 -89.17 -102.73 0.50
CA MET A 5 -89.33 -103.52 1.72
C MET A 5 -90.78 -103.50 2.17
N THR A 6 -91.28 -104.68 2.54
CA THR A 6 -92.61 -104.83 3.14
C THR A 6 -92.43 -105.43 4.52
N GLN A 7 -92.83 -104.69 5.55
CA GLN A 7 -92.90 -105.21 6.92
C GLN A 7 -94.38 -105.37 7.30
N ILE A 8 -94.74 -106.56 7.75
CA ILE A 8 -96.09 -106.84 8.22
C ILE A 8 -96.07 -106.72 9.73
N GLU A 9 -96.86 -105.80 10.26
CA GLU A 9 -97.11 -105.64 11.68
C GLU A 9 -98.62 -105.82 11.94
N GLN A 10 -99.02 -106.15 13.17
CA GLN A 10 -100.44 -106.13 13.54
C GLN A 10 -100.76 -104.79 14.19
N ASP A 11 -101.86 -104.16 13.79
CA ASP A 11 -102.40 -103.02 14.52
C ASP A 11 -103.05 -103.46 15.85
N ALA A 12 -103.44 -102.48 16.66
CA ALA A 12 -103.98 -102.72 18.00
C ALA A 12 -105.27 -103.57 18.01
N ASP A 13 -105.94 -103.71 16.86
CA ASP A 13 -107.17 -104.48 16.67
C ASP A 13 -106.91 -105.86 16.02
N GLY A 14 -105.65 -106.24 15.83
CA GLY A 14 -105.23 -107.55 15.30
C GLY A 14 -105.24 -107.65 13.78
N ASN A 15 -105.46 -106.56 13.05
CA ASN A 15 -105.38 -106.56 11.60
C ASN A 15 -103.92 -106.42 11.14
N SER A 16 -103.55 -107.16 10.09
CA SER A 16 -102.21 -107.05 9.50
C SER A 16 -102.09 -105.74 8.71
N VAL A 17 -101.26 -104.81 9.20
CA VAL A 17 -100.86 -103.60 8.50
C VAL A 17 -99.54 -103.88 7.79
N ILE A 18 -99.57 -103.81 6.46
CA ILE A 18 -98.35 -103.88 5.64
C ILE A 18 -97.80 -102.47 5.52
N ARG A 19 -96.66 -102.21 6.16
CA ARG A 19 -95.86 -101.02 5.85
C ARG A 19 -95.00 -101.35 4.66
N VAL A 20 -95.27 -100.64 3.55
CA VAL A 20 -94.43 -100.68 2.36
C VAL A 20 -93.51 -99.45 2.40
N ALA A 21 -92.20 -99.68 2.36
CA ALA A 21 -91.20 -98.63 2.35
C ALA A 21 -90.17 -98.89 1.25
N LEU A 22 -89.51 -97.82 0.79
CA LEU A 22 -88.36 -97.94 -0.09
C LEU A 22 -87.17 -98.54 0.69
N SER A 23 -86.39 -99.36 0.00
CA SER A 23 -85.12 -99.84 0.55
C SER A 23 -84.16 -98.67 0.76
N LYS A 24 -83.28 -98.80 1.75
CA LYS A 24 -82.32 -97.73 2.10
C LYS A 24 -81.40 -97.41 0.92
N ASP A 25 -80.91 -98.47 0.25
CA ASP A 25 -80.14 -98.39 -0.98
C ASP A 25 -81.01 -98.90 -2.12
N ILE A 26 -81.03 -98.18 -3.24
CA ILE A 26 -81.82 -98.52 -4.43
C ILE A 26 -80.84 -99.00 -5.51
N ASP A 27 -80.89 -100.27 -5.87
CA ASP A 27 -80.09 -100.87 -6.94
C ASP A 27 -81.01 -101.22 -8.12
N LEU A 28 -80.80 -100.57 -9.26
CA LEU A 28 -81.62 -100.73 -10.47
C LEU A 28 -80.97 -101.68 -11.51
N GLY A 29 -79.78 -102.22 -11.25
CA GLY A 29 -79.06 -103.10 -12.18
C GLY A 29 -78.45 -102.38 -13.39
N ALA A 30 -77.84 -103.15 -14.31
CA ALA A 30 -77.06 -102.61 -15.43
C ALA A 30 -77.85 -101.76 -16.44
N ASP A 31 -79.13 -102.06 -16.65
CA ASP A 31 -80.03 -101.35 -17.57
C ASP A 31 -81.01 -100.42 -16.83
N GLY A 32 -80.87 -100.28 -15.52
CA GLY A 32 -81.79 -99.53 -14.67
C GLY A 32 -81.57 -98.02 -14.72
N SER A 33 -82.66 -97.26 -14.60
CA SER A 33 -82.62 -95.80 -14.48
C SER A 33 -83.70 -95.25 -13.56
N LEU A 34 -83.41 -94.09 -12.95
CA LEU A 34 -84.36 -93.29 -12.17
C LEU A 34 -84.55 -91.95 -12.88
N THR A 35 -85.78 -91.66 -13.30
CA THR A 35 -86.15 -90.39 -13.93
C THR A 35 -87.00 -89.56 -12.97
N THR A 36 -86.53 -88.36 -12.63
CA THR A 36 -87.26 -87.39 -11.80
C THR A 36 -87.38 -86.07 -12.55
N GLY A 37 -88.54 -85.85 -13.17
CA GLY A 37 -88.75 -84.71 -14.07
C GLY A 37 -87.78 -84.76 -15.25
N ASN A 38 -87.04 -83.67 -15.44
CA ASN A 38 -86.04 -83.50 -16.49
C ASN A 38 -84.65 -84.09 -16.14
N THR A 39 -84.56 -84.82 -15.02
CA THR A 39 -83.33 -85.44 -14.52
C THR A 39 -83.39 -86.96 -14.68
N VAL A 40 -82.32 -87.56 -15.19
CA VAL A 40 -82.13 -89.01 -15.34
C VAL A 40 -80.86 -89.43 -14.62
N VAL A 41 -80.96 -90.44 -13.76
CA VAL A 41 -79.82 -91.14 -13.14
C VAL A 41 -79.80 -92.57 -13.64
N ASN A 42 -78.72 -92.99 -14.28
CA ASN A 42 -78.53 -94.36 -14.79
C ASN A 42 -77.06 -94.77 -14.69
N ASN A 43 -76.70 -95.90 -15.30
CA ASN A 43 -75.34 -96.42 -15.31
C ASN A 43 -74.33 -95.54 -16.08
N ASP A 44 -74.79 -94.64 -16.96
CA ASP A 44 -73.94 -93.66 -17.66
C ASP A 44 -73.67 -92.42 -16.79
N GLY A 45 -74.53 -92.15 -15.80
CA GLY A 45 -74.38 -91.07 -14.83
C GLY A 45 -75.68 -90.32 -14.54
N LEU A 46 -75.54 -89.03 -14.23
CA LEU A 46 -76.64 -88.09 -13.95
C LEU A 46 -76.75 -87.10 -15.11
N THR A 47 -77.91 -87.02 -15.74
CA THR A 47 -78.22 -86.03 -16.78
C THR A 47 -79.39 -85.14 -16.35
N VAL A 48 -79.28 -83.84 -16.56
CA VAL A 48 -80.38 -82.88 -16.44
C VAL A 48 -80.53 -82.17 -17.79
N ASP A 49 -81.72 -82.23 -18.39
CA ASP A 49 -82.03 -81.61 -19.68
C ASP A 49 -83.21 -80.65 -19.51
N ASP A 50 -83.04 -79.36 -19.76
CA ASP A 50 -84.12 -78.40 -19.57
C ASP A 50 -85.21 -78.46 -20.66
N GLY A 51 -85.00 -79.26 -21.71
CA GLY A 51 -85.91 -79.39 -22.86
C GLY A 51 -85.83 -78.22 -23.85
N ALA A 52 -85.01 -77.20 -23.56
CA ALA A 52 -84.73 -76.06 -24.43
C ALA A 52 -83.35 -76.16 -25.10
N GLY A 53 -82.67 -77.30 -24.96
CA GLY A 53 -81.37 -77.58 -25.55
C GLY A 53 -80.19 -77.36 -24.59
N ASN A 54 -80.43 -76.96 -23.34
CA ASN A 54 -79.38 -76.93 -22.33
C ASN A 54 -79.34 -78.25 -21.56
N LYS A 55 -78.16 -78.84 -21.47
CA LYS A 55 -77.96 -80.16 -20.87
C LYS A 55 -76.76 -80.16 -19.95
N THR A 56 -76.93 -80.71 -18.74
CA THR A 56 -75.83 -81.03 -17.84
C THR A 56 -75.72 -82.54 -17.72
N SER A 57 -74.54 -83.09 -17.97
CA SER A 57 -74.24 -84.50 -17.80
C SER A 57 -73.06 -84.67 -16.84
N THR A 58 -73.24 -85.43 -15.77
CA THR A 58 -72.18 -85.81 -14.83
C THR A 58 -71.93 -87.30 -14.92
N THR A 59 -70.72 -87.66 -15.31
CA THR A 59 -70.24 -89.04 -15.46
C THR A 59 -68.98 -89.23 -14.62
N ALA A 60 -68.44 -90.45 -14.59
CA ALA A 60 -67.14 -90.71 -13.94
C ALA A 60 -65.98 -89.89 -14.55
N ALA A 61 -66.10 -89.43 -15.80
CA ALA A 61 -65.10 -88.60 -16.45
C ALA A 61 -65.16 -87.12 -16.02
N GLY A 62 -66.28 -86.67 -15.44
CA GLY A 62 -66.50 -85.28 -15.04
C GLY A 62 -67.92 -84.79 -15.37
N THR A 63 -68.10 -83.47 -15.29
CA THR A 63 -69.37 -82.81 -15.60
C THR A 63 -69.23 -81.95 -16.85
N THR A 64 -70.13 -82.15 -17.81
CA THR A 64 -70.26 -81.33 -19.02
C THR A 64 -71.60 -80.62 -19.00
N VAL A 65 -71.56 -79.31 -19.20
CA VAL A 65 -72.73 -78.47 -19.45
C VAL A 65 -72.67 -78.02 -20.90
N SER A 66 -73.73 -78.26 -21.68
CA SER A 66 -73.90 -77.76 -23.03
C SER A 66 -75.12 -76.85 -23.12
N ASN A 67 -75.07 -75.85 -23.99
CA ASN A 67 -76.23 -75.02 -24.30
C ASN A 67 -76.79 -75.33 -25.70
N ALA A 68 -77.94 -74.75 -26.03
CA ALA A 68 -78.57 -74.90 -27.34
C ALA A 68 -77.74 -74.31 -28.50
N ALA A 69 -76.82 -73.37 -28.22
CA ALA A 69 -75.95 -72.74 -29.20
C ALA A 69 -74.74 -73.62 -29.57
N GLY A 70 -74.48 -74.70 -28.83
CA GLY A 70 -73.35 -75.61 -29.04
C GLY A 70 -72.11 -75.29 -28.20
N ASP A 71 -72.18 -74.31 -27.30
CA ASP A 71 -71.10 -74.03 -26.36
C ASP A 71 -71.10 -75.08 -25.25
N THR A 72 -69.92 -75.45 -24.80
CA THR A 72 -69.75 -76.47 -23.77
C THR A 72 -68.77 -76.02 -22.68
N THR A 73 -69.06 -76.38 -21.44
CA THR A 73 -68.12 -76.31 -20.31
C THR A 73 -67.95 -77.71 -19.76
N THR A 74 -66.73 -78.23 -19.77
CA THR A 74 -66.39 -79.54 -19.24
C THR A 74 -65.42 -79.39 -18.07
N VAL A 75 -65.78 -79.94 -16.92
CA VAL A 75 -64.95 -80.01 -15.71
C VAL A 75 -64.54 -81.47 -15.52
N GLY A 76 -63.29 -81.80 -15.87
CA GLY A 76 -62.70 -83.13 -15.72
C GLY A 76 -61.61 -83.16 -14.66
N ALA A 77 -61.14 -84.37 -14.31
CA ALA A 77 -60.19 -84.60 -13.21
C ALA A 77 -58.80 -83.94 -13.36
N GLY A 78 -58.45 -83.44 -14.56
CA GLY A 78 -57.17 -82.76 -14.82
C GLY A 78 -57.27 -81.47 -15.63
N SER A 79 -58.47 -81.10 -16.08
CA SER A 79 -58.67 -79.89 -16.87
C SER A 79 -60.10 -79.38 -16.80
N ILE A 80 -60.23 -78.06 -16.90
CA ILE A 80 -61.50 -77.40 -17.20
C ILE A 80 -61.39 -76.85 -18.62
N THR A 81 -62.41 -77.10 -19.43
CA THR A 81 -62.43 -76.65 -20.82
C THR A 81 -63.75 -75.96 -21.10
N VAL A 82 -63.68 -74.72 -21.57
CA VAL A 82 -64.81 -73.97 -22.11
C VAL A 82 -64.60 -73.88 -23.62
N ALA A 83 -65.54 -74.37 -24.41
CA ALA A 83 -65.49 -74.32 -25.87
C ALA A 83 -66.74 -73.64 -26.42
N ASP A 84 -66.56 -72.79 -27.42
CA ASP A 84 -67.67 -72.21 -28.18
C ASP A 84 -68.01 -73.08 -29.40
N ALA A 85 -69.16 -72.82 -30.00
CA ALA A 85 -69.56 -73.50 -31.24
C ALA A 85 -68.67 -73.15 -32.46
N ALA A 86 -67.88 -72.08 -32.38
CA ALA A 86 -66.94 -71.65 -33.43
C ALA A 86 -65.59 -72.40 -33.38
N GLY A 87 -65.40 -73.28 -32.39
CA GLY A 87 -64.20 -74.09 -32.22
C GLY A 87 -63.09 -73.43 -31.41
N ASN A 88 -63.32 -72.23 -30.85
CA ASN A 88 -62.39 -71.64 -29.89
C ASN A 88 -62.57 -72.34 -28.53
N SER A 89 -61.45 -72.60 -27.86
CA SER A 89 -61.49 -73.23 -26.56
C SER A 89 -60.51 -72.61 -25.59
N THR A 90 -60.98 -72.32 -24.37
CA THR A 90 -60.16 -71.98 -23.23
C THR A 90 -60.00 -73.20 -22.33
N ALA A 91 -58.76 -73.61 -22.10
CA ALA A 91 -58.42 -74.76 -21.28
C ALA A 91 -57.59 -74.35 -20.06
N ILE A 92 -58.03 -74.76 -18.89
CA ILE A 92 -57.32 -74.65 -17.61
C ILE A 92 -56.81 -76.04 -17.27
N GLY A 93 -55.51 -76.29 -17.45
CA GLY A 93 -54.83 -77.50 -17.02
C GLY A 93 -54.11 -77.31 -15.69
N SER A 94 -53.48 -78.37 -15.19
CA SER A 94 -52.71 -78.34 -13.94
C SER A 94 -51.48 -77.43 -13.99
N THR A 95 -50.86 -77.26 -15.16
CA THR A 95 -49.64 -76.45 -15.31
C THR A 95 -49.77 -75.30 -16.30
N GLN A 96 -50.89 -75.17 -17.02
CA GLN A 96 -51.09 -74.08 -17.98
C GLN A 96 -52.56 -73.66 -18.13
N VAL A 97 -52.76 -72.40 -18.47
CA VAL A 97 -54.04 -71.86 -18.96
C VAL A 97 -53.84 -71.38 -20.38
N VAL A 98 -54.65 -71.88 -21.30
CA VAL A 98 -54.65 -71.46 -22.70
C VAL A 98 -55.97 -70.79 -22.99
N VAL A 99 -55.94 -69.50 -23.32
CA VAL A 99 -57.10 -68.77 -23.82
C VAL A 99 -57.07 -68.86 -25.34
N GLY A 100 -58.05 -69.55 -25.92
CA GLY A 100 -58.18 -69.74 -27.37
C GLY A 100 -58.66 -68.48 -28.11
N GLY A 101 -58.85 -68.61 -29.44
CA GLY A 101 -59.21 -67.51 -30.34
C GLY A 101 -58.23 -67.36 -31.49
N ALA A 102 -58.33 -66.26 -32.25
CA ALA A 102 -57.46 -65.99 -33.40
C ALA A 102 -55.97 -65.82 -33.03
N ASN A 103 -55.68 -65.31 -31.83
CA ASN A 103 -54.33 -65.18 -31.27
C ASN A 103 -54.30 -65.82 -29.87
N PRO A 104 -54.06 -67.13 -29.76
CA PRO A 104 -54.10 -67.81 -28.47
C PRO A 104 -53.03 -67.29 -27.51
N VAL A 105 -53.41 -67.07 -26.25
CA VAL A 105 -52.49 -66.66 -25.17
C VAL A 105 -52.34 -67.80 -24.18
N THR A 106 -51.12 -68.11 -23.79
CA THR A 106 -50.81 -69.18 -22.85
C THR A 106 -50.13 -68.64 -21.60
N ILE A 107 -50.69 -68.93 -20.43
CA ILE A 107 -50.04 -68.77 -19.13
C ILE A 107 -49.48 -70.14 -18.77
N ASN A 108 -48.16 -70.30 -18.74
CA ASN A 108 -47.49 -71.57 -18.49
C ASN A 108 -46.76 -71.54 -17.14
N GLY A 109 -47.25 -72.31 -16.18
CA GLY A 109 -46.69 -72.44 -14.84
C GLY A 109 -45.38 -73.23 -14.78
N ASP A 110 -45.15 -74.17 -15.70
CA ASP A 110 -43.89 -74.94 -15.76
C ASP A 110 -42.69 -74.07 -16.12
N THR A 111 -42.90 -73.05 -16.97
CA THR A 111 -41.88 -72.10 -17.41
C THR A 111 -41.98 -70.74 -16.71
N GLY A 112 -43.09 -70.47 -16.01
CA GLY A 112 -43.39 -69.17 -15.39
C GLY A 112 -43.63 -68.05 -16.40
N ARG A 113 -43.96 -68.36 -17.66
CA ARG A 113 -44.06 -67.39 -18.76
C ARG A 113 -45.47 -67.23 -19.30
N ILE A 114 -45.71 -66.07 -19.90
CA ILE A 114 -46.89 -65.78 -20.73
C ILE A 114 -46.44 -65.70 -22.18
N GLY A 115 -47.04 -66.51 -23.06
CA GLY A 115 -46.72 -66.58 -24.49
C GLY A 115 -47.93 -66.29 -25.39
N GLY A 116 -47.67 -66.06 -26.68
CA GLY A 116 -48.71 -65.77 -27.68
C GLY A 116 -49.13 -64.30 -27.79
N LEU A 117 -48.44 -63.41 -27.08
CA LEU A 117 -48.64 -61.95 -27.18
C LEU A 117 -48.15 -61.43 -28.55
N THR A 118 -48.87 -60.47 -29.13
CA THR A 118 -48.61 -59.97 -30.49
C THR A 118 -47.97 -58.58 -30.54
N ASN A 119 -47.84 -57.91 -29.40
CA ASN A 119 -47.17 -56.61 -29.27
C ASN A 119 -45.64 -56.76 -29.28
N LEU A 120 -45.05 -56.97 -30.46
CA LEU A 120 -43.61 -57.24 -30.62
C LEU A 120 -42.74 -55.98 -30.84
N THR A 121 -43.36 -54.81 -31.09
CA THR A 121 -42.66 -53.55 -31.37
C THR A 121 -43.02 -52.49 -30.35
N TRP A 122 -42.07 -51.62 -30.01
CA TRP A 122 -42.32 -50.48 -29.13
C TRP A 122 -42.62 -49.23 -29.95
N ASP A 123 -43.81 -48.65 -29.76
CA ASP A 123 -44.20 -47.35 -30.30
C ASP A 123 -44.52 -46.41 -29.12
N PRO A 124 -43.67 -45.40 -28.85
CA PRO A 124 -43.85 -44.50 -27.72
C PRO A 124 -45.09 -43.60 -27.85
N ASP A 125 -45.59 -43.35 -29.07
CA ASP A 125 -46.73 -42.45 -29.31
C ASP A 125 -48.08 -43.18 -29.24
N ASN A 126 -48.10 -44.50 -29.44
CA ASN A 126 -49.31 -45.31 -29.55
C ASN A 126 -49.28 -46.56 -28.65
N TYR A 127 -49.20 -46.38 -27.33
CA TYR A 127 -49.23 -47.49 -26.36
C TYR A 127 -50.58 -47.63 -25.64
N THR A 128 -50.92 -48.86 -25.23
CA THR A 128 -52.12 -49.14 -24.42
C THR A 128 -51.72 -49.33 -22.96
N SER A 129 -52.17 -48.44 -22.09
CA SER A 129 -51.90 -48.51 -20.64
C SER A 129 -52.49 -49.78 -20.02
N GLY A 130 -51.71 -50.45 -19.16
CA GLY A 130 -52.10 -51.69 -18.47
C GLY A 130 -51.94 -52.97 -19.27
N GLN A 131 -51.49 -52.91 -20.53
CA GLN A 131 -51.21 -54.09 -21.35
C GLN A 131 -49.86 -54.73 -20.98
N ALA A 132 -49.77 -56.07 -21.01
CA ALA A 132 -48.53 -56.80 -20.79
C ALA A 132 -47.52 -56.56 -21.93
N ALA A 133 -46.23 -56.38 -21.61
CA ALA A 133 -45.15 -56.18 -22.57
C ALA A 133 -44.49 -57.51 -23.01
N THR A 134 -43.90 -57.53 -24.20
CA THR A 134 -43.09 -58.67 -24.68
C THR A 134 -41.59 -58.45 -24.46
N GLU A 135 -40.81 -59.54 -24.41
CA GLU A 135 -39.34 -59.47 -24.35
C GLU A 135 -38.75 -58.76 -25.59
N ASP A 136 -39.41 -58.85 -26.76
CA ASP A 136 -39.00 -58.15 -27.99
C ASP A 136 -39.10 -56.62 -27.84
N GLN A 137 -40.16 -56.12 -27.22
CA GLN A 137 -40.30 -54.69 -26.88
C GLN A 137 -39.23 -54.27 -25.87
N LEU A 138 -39.00 -55.09 -24.84
CA LEU A 138 -37.98 -54.80 -23.82
C LEU A 138 -36.56 -54.80 -24.41
N LYS A 139 -36.27 -55.69 -25.37
CA LYS A 139 -34.99 -55.73 -26.07
C LYS A 139 -34.75 -54.45 -26.86
N GLN A 140 -35.73 -53.96 -27.61
CA GLN A 140 -35.59 -52.71 -28.38
C GLN A 140 -35.27 -51.53 -27.46
N VAL A 141 -35.97 -51.44 -26.32
CA VAL A 141 -35.68 -50.43 -25.30
C VAL A 141 -34.27 -50.60 -24.74
N ASN A 142 -33.87 -51.84 -24.43
CA ASN A 142 -32.53 -52.13 -23.92
C ASN A 142 -31.43 -51.77 -24.94
N ASP A 143 -31.62 -52.07 -26.23
CA ASP A 143 -30.64 -51.75 -27.27
C ASP A 143 -30.40 -50.22 -27.34
N VAL A 144 -31.46 -49.41 -27.26
CA VAL A 144 -31.34 -47.94 -27.22
C VAL A 144 -30.72 -47.48 -25.90
N ALA A 145 -31.21 -47.99 -24.77
CA ALA A 145 -30.71 -47.60 -23.45
C ALA A 145 -29.25 -48.00 -23.23
N SER A 146 -28.74 -49.02 -23.93
CA SER A 146 -27.37 -49.52 -23.81
C SER A 146 -26.43 -49.04 -24.92
N ALA A 147 -26.93 -48.38 -25.97
CA ALA A 147 -26.12 -47.95 -27.11
C ALA A 147 -25.03 -46.93 -26.75
N GLY A 148 -25.26 -46.10 -25.73
CA GLY A 148 -24.40 -44.97 -25.41
C GLY A 148 -24.55 -43.80 -26.39
N TRP A 149 -23.58 -42.90 -26.40
CA TRP A 149 -23.53 -41.74 -27.29
C TRP A 149 -22.09 -41.42 -27.72
N ASN A 150 -21.90 -40.92 -28.95
CA ASN A 150 -20.57 -40.65 -29.49
C ASN A 150 -20.09 -39.22 -29.18
N VAL A 151 -18.82 -39.09 -28.79
CA VAL A 151 -18.07 -37.82 -28.76
C VAL A 151 -17.08 -37.83 -29.91
N THR A 152 -17.01 -36.75 -30.68
CA THR A 152 -16.05 -36.59 -31.78
C THR A 152 -15.33 -35.25 -31.65
N ASP A 153 -14.00 -35.25 -31.79
CA ASP A 153 -13.21 -34.01 -31.83
C ASP A 153 -13.18 -33.37 -33.23
N ALA A 154 -12.53 -32.21 -33.36
CA ALA A 154 -12.48 -31.47 -34.62
C ALA A 154 -11.65 -32.19 -35.70
N GLU A 155 -10.70 -33.01 -35.26
CA GLU A 155 -9.83 -33.84 -36.09
C GLU A 155 -10.53 -35.12 -36.57
N GLY A 156 -11.74 -35.41 -36.05
CA GLY A 156 -12.58 -36.54 -36.44
C GLY A 156 -12.34 -37.81 -35.65
N ASN A 157 -11.60 -37.76 -34.53
CA ASN A 157 -11.47 -38.91 -33.63
C ASN A 157 -12.76 -39.08 -32.83
N SER A 158 -13.36 -40.26 -32.89
CA SER A 158 -14.62 -40.57 -32.20
C SER A 158 -14.44 -41.63 -31.11
N ALA A 159 -15.15 -41.45 -30.01
CA ALA A 159 -15.31 -42.45 -28.96
C ALA A 159 -16.80 -42.62 -28.62
N ASN A 160 -17.27 -43.87 -28.54
CA ASN A 160 -18.60 -44.17 -28.03
C ASN A 160 -18.56 -44.25 -26.49
N ILE A 161 -19.35 -43.42 -25.83
CA ILE A 161 -19.49 -43.36 -24.38
C ILE A 161 -20.70 -44.21 -24.01
N GLY A 162 -20.46 -45.37 -23.41
CA GLY A 162 -21.53 -46.27 -22.95
C GLY A 162 -22.47 -45.61 -21.92
N PRO A 163 -23.58 -46.26 -21.55
CA PRO A 163 -24.62 -45.67 -20.69
C PRO A 163 -24.13 -45.21 -19.31
N ASN A 164 -23.07 -45.82 -18.78
CA ASN A 164 -22.39 -45.42 -17.54
C ASN A 164 -20.96 -44.89 -17.80
N GLY A 165 -20.64 -44.59 -19.06
CA GLY A 165 -19.34 -44.04 -19.46
C GLY A 165 -19.20 -42.59 -19.02
N GLN A 166 -17.97 -42.16 -18.79
CA GLN A 166 -17.65 -40.80 -18.36
C GLN A 166 -16.79 -40.10 -19.39
N VAL A 167 -17.06 -38.81 -19.61
CA VAL A 167 -16.20 -37.91 -20.37
C VAL A 167 -15.54 -36.97 -19.37
N ALA A 168 -14.22 -37.02 -19.29
CA ALA A 168 -13.44 -36.12 -18.45
C ALA A 168 -12.91 -34.96 -19.30
N PHE A 169 -13.32 -33.74 -18.97
CA PHE A 169 -12.69 -32.54 -19.52
C PHE A 169 -11.51 -32.16 -18.62
N VAL A 170 -10.30 -32.31 -19.14
CA VAL A 170 -9.07 -32.06 -18.40
C VAL A 170 -8.41 -30.77 -18.87
N GLY A 171 -8.05 -29.92 -17.91
CA GLY A 171 -7.18 -28.78 -18.15
C GLY A 171 -5.71 -29.17 -18.15
N ASP A 172 -4.84 -28.19 -18.38
CA ASP A 172 -3.39 -28.31 -18.32
C ASP A 172 -2.77 -27.13 -17.56
N LYS A 173 -1.47 -26.85 -17.77
CA LYS A 173 -0.79 -25.72 -17.12
C LYS A 173 -1.34 -24.35 -17.53
N ASN A 174 -2.00 -24.25 -18.68
CA ASN A 174 -2.45 -23.00 -19.29
C ASN A 174 -3.97 -22.85 -19.33
N VAL A 175 -4.70 -23.96 -19.26
CA VAL A 175 -6.16 -24.00 -19.29
C VAL A 175 -6.68 -24.71 -18.05
N THR A 176 -7.58 -24.06 -17.31
CA THR A 176 -8.35 -24.68 -16.23
C THR A 176 -9.75 -25.02 -16.74
N VAL A 177 -10.24 -26.18 -16.33
CA VAL A 177 -11.60 -26.64 -16.59
C VAL A 177 -12.32 -26.85 -15.26
N GLU A 178 -13.46 -26.20 -15.07
CA GLU A 178 -14.28 -26.30 -13.85
C GLU A 178 -15.70 -26.73 -14.19
N GLN A 179 -16.26 -27.67 -13.42
CA GLN A 179 -17.69 -27.96 -13.47
C GLN A 179 -18.41 -26.98 -12.53
N THR A 180 -19.27 -26.14 -13.11
CA THR A 180 -19.94 -25.05 -12.36
C THR A 180 -21.46 -25.20 -12.31
N GLY A 181 -22.03 -26.10 -13.13
CA GLY A 181 -23.45 -26.43 -13.10
C GLY A 181 -23.82 -27.44 -12.01
N THR A 182 -25.05 -27.38 -11.53
CA THR A 182 -25.66 -28.37 -10.63
C THR A 182 -26.57 -29.31 -11.42
N ASP A 183 -26.58 -30.60 -11.02
CA ASP A 183 -27.49 -31.64 -11.49
C ASP A 183 -27.66 -31.68 -13.02
N ASP A 184 -28.84 -31.26 -13.50
CA ASP A 184 -29.29 -31.38 -14.90
C ASP A 184 -28.82 -30.23 -15.81
N SER A 185 -28.17 -29.20 -15.25
CA SER A 185 -27.61 -28.05 -15.99
C SER A 185 -26.08 -28.10 -16.03
N GLY A 186 -25.50 -29.29 -16.21
CA GLY A 186 -24.04 -29.47 -16.24
C GLY A 186 -23.34 -28.46 -17.15
N GLN A 187 -22.69 -27.47 -16.55
CA GLN A 187 -21.91 -26.44 -17.24
C GLN A 187 -20.43 -26.72 -17.00
N VAL A 188 -19.66 -26.67 -18.08
CA VAL A 188 -18.20 -26.77 -18.05
C VAL A 188 -17.64 -25.40 -18.41
N GLU A 189 -16.96 -24.78 -17.45
CA GLU A 189 -16.29 -23.52 -17.66
C GLU A 189 -14.83 -23.77 -18.01
N VAL A 190 -14.39 -23.29 -19.17
CA VAL A 190 -13.00 -23.40 -19.65
C VAL A 190 -12.37 -22.01 -19.58
N LYS A 191 -11.32 -21.87 -18.77
CA LYS A 191 -10.64 -20.60 -18.52
C LYS A 191 -9.18 -20.71 -18.88
N LEU A 192 -8.61 -19.63 -19.42
CA LEU A 192 -7.16 -19.46 -19.39
C LEU A 192 -6.70 -19.23 -17.95
N ASN A 193 -5.58 -19.82 -17.61
CA ASN A 193 -4.91 -19.58 -16.32
C ASN A 193 -4.36 -18.15 -16.28
N LYS A 194 -4.23 -17.59 -15.08
CA LYS A 194 -3.66 -16.24 -14.90
C LYS A 194 -2.22 -16.18 -15.40
N ASP A 195 -1.47 -17.22 -15.09
CA ASP A 195 -0.10 -17.41 -15.55
C ASP A 195 -0.11 -18.42 -16.70
N ILE A 196 0.58 -18.08 -17.79
CA ILE A 196 0.74 -18.94 -18.95
C ILE A 196 2.18 -19.43 -18.99
N ASP A 197 2.36 -20.73 -18.83
CA ASP A 197 3.63 -21.45 -18.97
C ASP A 197 3.71 -22.09 -20.36
N LEU A 198 4.54 -21.50 -21.21
CA LEU A 198 4.78 -21.98 -22.58
C LEU A 198 5.91 -23.02 -22.65
N GLY A 199 6.58 -23.33 -21.54
CA GLY A 199 7.74 -24.21 -21.53
C GLY A 199 8.96 -23.65 -22.30
N ALA A 200 9.95 -24.52 -22.56
CA ALA A 200 11.22 -24.11 -23.17
C ALA A 200 11.10 -23.68 -24.65
N ASP A 201 10.21 -24.35 -25.39
CA ASP A 201 10.05 -24.16 -26.84
C ASP A 201 8.78 -23.40 -27.23
N GLY A 202 7.93 -23.05 -26.26
CA GLY A 202 6.67 -22.37 -26.55
C GLY A 202 6.84 -20.88 -26.82
N SER A 203 5.87 -20.34 -27.55
CA SER A 203 5.83 -18.92 -27.92
C SER A 203 4.40 -18.42 -28.03
N LEU A 204 4.16 -17.15 -27.66
CA LEU A 204 2.92 -16.43 -27.91
C LEU A 204 3.16 -15.44 -29.05
N LYS A 205 2.38 -15.58 -30.14
CA LYS A 205 2.44 -14.67 -31.29
C LYS A 205 1.17 -13.82 -31.39
N THR A 206 1.33 -12.49 -31.34
CA THR A 206 0.26 -11.51 -31.50
C THR A 206 0.64 -10.52 -32.60
N GLY A 207 0.15 -10.78 -33.82
CA GLY A 207 0.61 -10.05 -35.01
C GLY A 207 2.10 -10.29 -35.26
N ASP A 208 2.88 -9.20 -35.34
CA ASP A 208 4.33 -9.23 -35.48
C ASP A 208 5.08 -9.41 -34.14
N THR A 209 4.36 -9.37 -33.01
CA THR A 209 4.97 -9.55 -31.70
C THR A 209 5.08 -11.04 -31.37
N VAL A 210 6.27 -11.47 -30.94
CA VAL A 210 6.53 -12.82 -30.45
C VAL A 210 7.09 -12.73 -29.04
N ILE A 211 6.46 -13.43 -28.10
CA ILE A 211 6.93 -13.58 -26.71
C ILE A 211 7.35 -15.03 -26.53
N ASN A 212 8.62 -15.25 -26.19
CA ASN A 212 9.19 -16.58 -25.95
C ASN A 212 10.37 -16.48 -24.98
N ASN A 213 11.14 -17.56 -24.84
CA ASN A 213 12.31 -17.60 -23.94
C ASN A 213 13.45 -16.62 -24.33
N ALA A 214 13.48 -16.11 -25.56
CA ALA A 214 14.42 -15.06 -25.97
C ALA A 214 13.97 -13.64 -25.55
N GLY A 215 12.72 -13.50 -25.08
CA GLY A 215 12.13 -12.23 -24.64
C GLY A 215 10.95 -11.81 -25.52
N VAL A 216 10.87 -10.51 -25.82
CA VAL A 216 9.79 -9.92 -26.64
C VAL A 216 10.40 -9.36 -27.93
N ALA A 217 10.00 -9.92 -29.07
CA ALA A 217 10.37 -9.41 -30.39
C ALA A 217 9.16 -8.76 -31.06
N VAL A 218 9.35 -7.64 -31.75
CA VAL A 218 8.34 -7.01 -32.62
C VAL A 218 8.93 -6.90 -34.02
N GLY A 219 8.45 -7.73 -34.94
CA GLY A 219 9.03 -7.87 -36.28
C GLY A 219 10.48 -8.35 -36.23
N SER A 220 11.30 -7.90 -37.19
CA SER A 220 12.72 -8.26 -37.27
C SER A 220 13.64 -7.35 -36.46
N ASP A 221 13.19 -6.14 -36.12
CA ASP A 221 14.10 -5.06 -35.74
C ASP A 221 14.12 -4.78 -34.24
N VAL A 222 12.99 -4.92 -33.54
CA VAL A 222 12.88 -4.58 -32.12
C VAL A 222 12.91 -5.85 -31.29
N HIS A 223 13.87 -5.94 -30.38
CA HIS A 223 14.02 -7.08 -29.47
C HIS A 223 14.28 -6.58 -28.06
N LEU A 224 13.46 -7.02 -27.11
CA LEU A 224 13.70 -6.89 -25.67
C LEU A 224 14.09 -8.27 -25.15
N GLY A 225 15.38 -8.47 -24.95
CA GLY A 225 15.96 -9.73 -24.47
C GLY A 225 16.60 -9.62 -23.09
N ASN A 226 17.33 -10.66 -22.70
CA ASN A 226 18.05 -10.72 -21.43
C ASN A 226 19.19 -9.67 -21.30
N THR A 227 19.65 -9.08 -22.41
CA THR A 227 20.66 -8.03 -22.42
C THR A 227 20.08 -6.61 -22.45
N GLY A 228 18.77 -6.45 -22.66
CA GLY A 228 18.07 -5.17 -22.76
C GLY A 228 17.26 -4.99 -24.06
N LEU A 229 16.93 -3.74 -24.39
CA LEU A 229 16.21 -3.34 -25.60
C LEU A 229 17.20 -3.04 -26.72
N THR A 230 17.10 -3.73 -27.84
CA THR A 230 17.87 -3.48 -29.05
C THR A 230 16.95 -3.19 -30.22
N ILE A 231 17.27 -2.14 -30.98
CA ILE A 231 16.66 -1.85 -32.28
C ILE A 231 17.75 -2.06 -33.33
N ASN A 232 17.50 -2.95 -34.30
CA ASN A 232 18.47 -3.24 -35.36
C ASN A 232 18.77 -1.98 -36.18
N ASN A 233 20.06 -1.70 -36.42
CA ASN A 233 20.53 -0.44 -37.03
C ASN A 233 20.04 0.84 -36.31
N GLY A 234 19.74 0.72 -35.02
CA GLY A 234 19.09 1.77 -34.22
C GLY A 234 19.73 1.98 -32.86
N PRO A 235 19.11 2.84 -32.03
CA PRO A 235 19.49 2.99 -30.64
C PRO A 235 19.26 1.70 -29.86
N SER A 236 20.03 1.49 -28.81
CA SER A 236 19.86 0.37 -27.88
C SER A 236 20.04 0.82 -26.43
N ILE A 237 19.34 0.13 -25.54
CA ILE A 237 19.43 0.28 -24.09
C ILE A 237 19.76 -1.10 -23.54
N THR A 238 21.01 -1.28 -23.12
CA THR A 238 21.51 -2.57 -22.60
C THR A 238 22.07 -2.40 -21.19
N LEU A 239 22.53 -3.49 -20.59
CA LEU A 239 23.26 -3.43 -19.31
C LEU A 239 24.54 -2.57 -19.38
N ALA A 240 25.08 -2.30 -20.58
CA ALA A 240 26.22 -1.40 -20.78
C ALA A 240 25.84 0.09 -20.83
N GLY A 241 24.54 0.42 -20.80
CA GLY A 241 24.02 1.79 -20.89
C GLY A 241 23.26 2.05 -22.19
N ILE A 242 23.14 3.33 -22.55
CA ILE A 242 22.43 3.81 -23.74
C ILE A 242 23.45 4.00 -24.87
N ASN A 243 23.21 3.35 -26.00
CA ASN A 243 23.92 3.63 -27.25
C ASN A 243 22.92 4.23 -28.25
N ALA A 244 23.20 5.44 -28.73
CA ALA A 244 22.33 6.14 -29.67
C ALA A 244 22.42 5.62 -31.12
N GLY A 245 23.39 4.75 -31.44
CA GLY A 245 23.57 4.21 -32.79
C GLY A 245 23.83 5.30 -33.82
N ASP A 246 24.70 6.27 -33.49
CA ASP A 246 25.01 7.47 -34.30
C ASP A 246 23.82 8.38 -34.61
N MET A 247 22.70 8.20 -33.90
CA MET A 247 21.52 9.06 -34.04
C MET A 247 21.58 10.26 -33.11
N ARG A 248 20.92 11.34 -33.53
CA ARG A 248 20.74 12.53 -32.70
C ARG A 248 19.82 12.21 -31.53
N ILE A 249 20.30 12.47 -30.31
CA ILE A 249 19.46 12.47 -29.11
C ILE A 249 18.85 13.88 -28.97
N THR A 250 17.55 14.00 -29.27
CA THR A 250 16.82 15.27 -29.16
C THR A 250 16.05 15.32 -27.82
N ASN A 251 15.58 16.51 -27.44
CA ASN A 251 14.81 16.74 -26.20
C ASN A 251 15.56 16.40 -24.90
N VAL A 252 16.90 16.49 -24.89
CA VAL A 252 17.71 16.42 -23.68
C VAL A 252 17.70 17.78 -22.98
N ALA A 253 17.15 17.86 -21.77
CA ALA A 253 17.18 19.07 -20.95
C ALA A 253 18.63 19.46 -20.58
N ALA A 254 18.87 20.73 -20.24
CA ALA A 254 20.19 21.16 -19.81
C ALA A 254 20.59 20.43 -18.51
N GLY A 255 21.76 19.80 -18.52
CA GLY A 255 22.32 19.11 -17.36
C GLY A 255 22.63 20.09 -16.23
N ARG A 256 22.28 19.72 -14.99
CA ARG A 256 22.53 20.52 -13.77
C ARG A 256 23.52 19.83 -12.84
N ASN A 257 23.57 18.50 -12.84
CA ASN A 257 24.49 17.70 -12.04
C ASN A 257 25.71 17.25 -12.87
N PRO A 258 26.84 16.90 -12.23
CA PRO A 258 28.06 16.48 -12.93
C PRO A 258 27.90 15.24 -13.83
N THR A 259 26.87 14.42 -13.62
CA THR A 259 26.61 13.18 -14.36
C THR A 259 25.48 13.30 -15.39
N ASP A 260 24.90 14.49 -15.54
CA ASP A 260 23.85 14.70 -16.54
C ASP A 260 24.45 14.78 -17.94
N ALA A 261 23.71 14.35 -18.96
CA ALA A 261 24.09 14.59 -20.34
C ALA A 261 24.03 16.09 -20.66
N VAL A 262 25.05 16.62 -21.33
CA VAL A 262 25.07 18.00 -21.83
C VAL A 262 24.41 18.08 -23.20
N ASN A 263 23.55 19.07 -23.41
CA ASN A 263 22.98 19.35 -24.73
C ASN A 263 23.76 20.46 -25.46
N TYR A 264 23.55 20.59 -26.77
CA TYR A 264 24.27 21.58 -27.59
C TYR A 264 24.10 23.02 -27.08
N GLY A 265 22.94 23.36 -26.51
CA GLY A 265 22.68 24.70 -25.96
C GLY A 265 23.61 25.09 -24.80
N GLN A 266 24.16 24.12 -24.08
CA GLN A 266 25.15 24.37 -23.01
C GLN A 266 26.56 24.63 -23.55
N LEU A 267 26.86 24.28 -24.81
CA LEU A 267 28.17 24.48 -25.43
C LEU A 267 28.28 25.82 -26.18
N GLN A 268 27.16 26.37 -26.66
CA GLN A 268 27.13 27.62 -27.42
C GLN A 268 27.77 28.83 -26.70
N PRO A 269 27.59 29.06 -25.38
CA PRO A 269 28.24 30.18 -24.69
C PRO A 269 29.77 30.05 -24.63
N ILE A 270 30.29 28.83 -24.60
CA ILE A 270 31.74 28.57 -24.57
C ILE A 270 32.34 28.90 -25.94
N GLU A 271 31.69 28.50 -27.04
CA GLU A 271 32.09 28.86 -28.41
C GLU A 271 32.16 30.38 -28.59
N SER A 272 31.21 31.12 -28.01
CA SER A 272 31.21 32.60 -28.03
C SER A 272 32.31 33.22 -27.17
N PHE A 273 32.74 32.59 -26.08
CA PHE A 273 33.76 33.13 -25.18
C PHE A 273 35.17 33.04 -25.78
N ILE A 274 35.45 31.98 -26.56
CA ILE A 274 36.75 31.74 -27.20
C ILE A 274 36.90 32.41 -28.57
N GLY A 275 35.84 33.05 -29.09
CA GLY A 275 35.89 33.83 -30.32
C GLY A 275 36.24 33.02 -31.57
N LEU A 276 36.04 31.70 -31.56
CA LEU A 276 36.25 30.87 -32.73
C LEU A 276 35.13 31.16 -33.72
N ASP A 277 35.45 31.90 -34.78
CA ASP A 277 34.55 32.26 -35.87
C ASP A 277 34.24 31.08 -36.81
N GLY A 278 34.03 29.88 -36.27
CA GLY A 278 33.78 28.66 -37.05
C GLY A 278 34.93 28.21 -37.98
N ASN A 279 35.95 29.05 -38.19
CA ASN A 279 37.07 28.83 -39.12
C ASN A 279 38.43 28.70 -38.41
N GLY A 280 38.48 28.87 -37.09
CA GLY A 280 39.69 28.65 -36.28
C GLY A 280 40.62 29.87 -36.13
N SER A 281 40.14 31.09 -36.37
CA SER A 281 40.92 32.34 -36.22
C SER A 281 40.60 33.06 -34.91
N PHE A 282 41.57 33.79 -34.34
CA PHE A 282 41.37 34.62 -33.15
C PHE A 282 41.15 36.08 -33.55
N ALA A 283 40.11 36.74 -33.05
CA ALA A 283 39.88 38.17 -33.27
C ALA A 283 40.26 38.98 -32.01
N TYR A 284 41.19 39.94 -32.14
CA TYR A 284 41.57 40.87 -31.06
C TYR A 284 41.70 42.30 -31.61
N ASN A 285 41.05 43.26 -30.93
CA ASN A 285 41.04 44.69 -31.27
C ASN A 285 40.82 45.02 -32.77
N GLY A 286 39.90 44.28 -33.42
CA GLY A 286 39.56 44.48 -34.83
C GLY A 286 40.48 43.79 -35.85
N GLY A 287 41.56 43.12 -35.41
CA GLY A 287 42.46 42.32 -36.23
C GLY A 287 42.20 40.82 -36.12
N GLN A 288 42.39 40.10 -37.23
CA GLN A 288 42.39 38.63 -37.26
C GLN A 288 43.82 38.12 -37.04
N HIS A 289 43.97 37.19 -36.10
CA HIS A 289 45.24 36.61 -35.70
C HIS A 289 45.22 35.10 -35.93
N THR A 290 46.23 34.62 -36.66
CA THR A 290 46.38 33.20 -37.04
C THR A 290 46.82 32.30 -35.89
N SER A 291 47.32 32.89 -34.81
CA SER A 291 47.70 32.16 -33.60
C SER A 291 47.57 33.05 -32.36
N LEU A 292 47.45 32.40 -31.20
CA LEU A 292 47.51 33.08 -29.90
C LEU A 292 48.84 33.86 -29.73
N LYS A 293 49.93 33.42 -30.37
CA LYS A 293 51.22 34.14 -30.35
C LYS A 293 51.12 35.49 -31.06
N ASP A 294 50.43 35.55 -32.19
CA ASP A 294 50.24 36.80 -32.93
C ASP A 294 49.35 37.78 -32.16
N VAL A 295 48.38 37.26 -31.40
CA VAL A 295 47.60 38.08 -30.45
C VAL A 295 48.52 38.65 -29.37
N LEU A 296 49.36 37.81 -28.74
CA LEU A 296 50.28 38.24 -27.68
C LEU A 296 51.32 39.25 -28.16
N ASP A 297 51.89 39.08 -29.37
CA ASP A 297 52.88 40.01 -29.91
C ASP A 297 52.27 41.37 -30.30
N SER A 298 50.96 41.42 -30.55
CA SER A 298 50.21 42.68 -30.76
C SER A 298 49.84 43.41 -29.46
N MET A 299 50.15 42.83 -28.29
CA MET A 299 49.96 43.47 -27.00
C MET A 299 51.10 44.46 -26.73
N HIS A 300 50.91 45.72 -27.13
CA HIS A 300 51.84 46.82 -26.82
C HIS A 300 51.53 47.47 -25.46
N TRP A 301 52.56 48.04 -24.83
CA TRP A 301 52.42 48.90 -23.66
C TRP A 301 52.69 50.34 -24.06
N ASN A 302 51.67 51.19 -24.00
CA ASN A 302 51.85 52.62 -24.09
C ASN A 302 52.29 53.12 -22.72
N VAL A 303 53.49 53.70 -22.63
CA VAL A 303 53.87 54.52 -21.48
C VAL A 303 53.53 55.95 -21.84
N GLU A 304 52.43 56.44 -21.28
CA GLU A 304 52.07 57.85 -21.37
C GLU A 304 52.82 58.60 -20.27
N ALA A 305 53.84 59.37 -20.64
CA ALA A 305 54.45 60.31 -19.71
C ALA A 305 53.43 61.41 -19.40
N PRO A 306 53.19 61.77 -18.12
CA PRO A 306 52.47 63.00 -17.81
C PRO A 306 53.20 64.15 -18.48
N THR A 307 52.49 64.99 -19.23
CA THR A 307 53.10 66.18 -19.80
C THR A 307 53.64 67.05 -18.67
N ASP A 308 54.95 67.31 -18.71
CA ASP A 308 55.62 68.24 -17.82
C ASP A 308 55.02 69.63 -18.04
N GLY A 309 54.16 70.07 -17.12
CA GLY A 309 53.92 71.48 -16.88
C GLY A 309 55.18 72.10 -16.30
N LYS A 310 56.19 72.36 -17.12
CA LYS A 310 57.38 73.13 -16.73
C LYS A 310 57.57 74.33 -17.64
N GLU A 311 57.38 75.50 -17.03
CA GLU A 311 58.03 76.73 -17.46
C GLU A 311 59.56 76.52 -17.51
N GLY A 312 60.13 76.88 -18.65
CA GLY A 312 61.43 77.56 -18.71
C GLY A 312 62.69 76.69 -18.74
N GLY A 313 63.39 76.74 -19.89
CA GLY A 313 64.86 76.81 -19.86
C GLY A 313 65.63 75.83 -20.72
N ASN A 314 65.54 75.99 -22.05
CA ASN A 314 66.62 75.97 -23.05
C ASN A 314 67.95 75.25 -22.68
N ASN A 315 68.39 74.27 -23.49
CA ASN A 315 69.40 74.47 -24.56
C ASN A 315 70.05 73.14 -25.03
N GLY A 316 69.84 72.82 -26.32
CA GLY A 316 70.91 72.51 -27.28
C GLY A 316 71.66 71.17 -27.27
N GLY A 317 71.52 70.42 -28.38
CA GLY A 317 72.57 69.58 -28.96
C GLY A 317 72.12 68.14 -29.27
N SER A 318 71.78 67.82 -30.53
CA SER A 318 72.68 67.13 -31.50
C SER A 318 72.79 65.62 -31.23
N ASN A 319 72.71 64.64 -32.13
CA ASN A 319 72.57 64.50 -33.58
C ASN A 319 72.61 62.97 -33.82
N GLY A 320 71.88 62.39 -34.79
CA GLY A 320 72.07 60.94 -35.07
C GLY A 320 71.02 60.18 -35.88
N ASN A 321 70.84 60.57 -37.15
CA ASN A 321 70.67 59.75 -38.37
C ASN A 321 70.06 58.32 -38.33
N GLY A 322 69.07 58.09 -39.21
CA GLY A 322 68.62 56.74 -39.65
C GLY A 322 67.15 56.69 -40.09
N SER A 323 66.78 57.34 -41.19
CA SER A 323 66.42 56.70 -42.48
C SER A 323 65.54 55.44 -42.38
N GLY A 324 64.28 55.54 -42.83
CA GLY A 324 63.57 54.40 -43.42
C GLY A 324 62.07 54.27 -43.15
N SER A 325 61.29 54.64 -44.17
CA SER A 325 60.01 54.05 -44.56
C SER A 325 58.69 54.76 -44.20
N THR A 326 58.06 55.14 -45.30
CA THR A 326 56.75 55.72 -45.59
C THR A 326 55.57 54.77 -45.40
N GLY A 327 54.42 55.32 -44.96
CA GLY A 327 53.09 54.73 -45.18
C GLY A 327 52.05 55.21 -44.15
N GLY A 328 51.30 56.28 -44.46
CA GLY A 328 50.26 56.87 -43.60
C GLY A 328 48.96 56.05 -43.51
N GLY A 329 47.99 56.38 -42.65
CA GLY A 329 47.90 57.48 -41.70
C GLY A 329 46.63 57.46 -40.83
N ASN A 330 46.55 58.48 -39.96
CA ASN A 330 45.43 58.99 -39.13
C ASN A 330 44.92 58.10 -37.96
N ASN A 331 44.71 58.58 -36.73
CA ASN A 331 44.70 59.92 -36.13
C ASN A 331 44.62 59.73 -34.58
N GLY A 332 45.39 60.47 -33.78
CA GLY A 332 45.28 60.43 -32.31
C GLY A 332 46.53 60.86 -31.58
N SER A 333 46.73 62.17 -31.46
CA SER A 333 47.82 62.81 -30.71
C SER A 333 47.80 62.45 -29.23
N GLY A 334 48.65 61.50 -28.86
CA GLY A 334 49.27 61.37 -27.54
C GLY A 334 50.68 60.85 -27.84
N ASP A 335 51.66 61.74 -27.86
CA ASP A 335 53.03 61.48 -28.33
C ASP A 335 53.82 60.62 -27.33
N GLY A 336 53.29 59.44 -27.02
CA GLY A 336 54.02 58.37 -26.38
C GLY A 336 54.70 57.56 -27.46
N THR A 337 56.02 57.67 -27.57
CA THR A 337 56.81 56.79 -28.45
C THR A 337 56.59 55.34 -28.05
N PRO A 338 56.01 54.47 -28.90
CA PRO A 338 55.77 53.08 -28.56
C PRO A 338 57.07 52.39 -28.16
N ILE A 339 57.07 51.72 -27.01
CA ILE A 339 58.21 50.91 -26.59
C ILE A 339 58.06 49.54 -27.25
N HIS A 340 58.83 49.34 -28.31
CA HIS A 340 58.94 48.04 -28.95
C HIS A 340 59.85 47.12 -28.15
N ASN A 341 59.67 45.81 -28.34
CA ASN A 341 60.58 44.82 -27.80
C ASN A 341 62.01 45.09 -28.32
N GLY A 342 62.95 45.42 -27.42
CA GLY A 342 64.34 45.80 -27.76
C GLY A 342 64.71 47.27 -27.49
N ASN A 343 63.76 48.16 -27.18
CA ASN A 343 64.05 49.56 -26.86
C ASN A 343 64.64 49.73 -25.43
N THR A 344 65.48 50.76 -25.23
CA THR A 344 66.00 51.17 -23.90
C THR A 344 65.24 52.40 -23.38
N VAL A 345 64.88 52.41 -22.09
CA VAL A 345 64.18 53.52 -21.42
C VAL A 345 65.12 54.24 -20.44
N GLY A 346 65.13 55.58 -20.46
CA GLY A 346 65.88 56.41 -19.50
C GLY A 346 65.02 56.92 -18.34
N PHE A 347 65.61 57.04 -17.14
CA PHE A 347 64.94 57.54 -15.93
C PHE A 347 65.48 58.94 -15.54
N VAL A 348 64.62 59.83 -15.04
CA VAL A 348 64.96 61.19 -14.56
C VAL A 348 64.66 61.30 -13.06
N GLU A 349 65.59 61.83 -12.25
CA GLU A 349 65.44 61.99 -10.79
C GLU A 349 64.75 63.31 -10.38
N GLY A 350 64.11 63.33 -9.19
CA GLY A 350 63.50 64.52 -8.57
C GLY A 350 63.83 64.62 -7.07
N ASP A 351 63.34 65.65 -6.36
CA ASP A 351 63.83 66.00 -4.98
C ASP A 351 63.75 64.86 -3.93
N ASN A 352 62.70 64.04 -3.97
CA ASN A 352 62.45 63.00 -2.97
C ASN A 352 62.82 61.59 -3.45
N ILE A 353 63.27 61.42 -4.71
CA ILE A 353 63.53 60.11 -5.33
C ILE A 353 64.94 60.08 -5.93
N VAL A 354 65.73 59.10 -5.49
CA VAL A 354 67.08 58.80 -5.96
C VAL A 354 67.06 57.50 -6.77
N ILE A 355 67.66 57.49 -7.96
CA ILE A 355 67.67 56.36 -8.90
C ILE A 355 69.12 56.01 -9.26
N SER A 356 69.55 54.79 -8.92
CA SER A 356 70.89 54.28 -9.28
C SER A 356 70.80 53.00 -10.09
N LYS A 357 71.74 52.81 -11.02
CA LYS A 357 71.89 51.58 -11.82
C LYS A 357 73.12 50.80 -11.35
N THR A 358 72.95 49.51 -11.10
CA THR A 358 74.07 48.58 -10.87
C THR A 358 74.00 47.45 -11.90
N ASP A 359 75.08 47.24 -12.65
CA ASP A 359 75.16 46.10 -13.57
C ASP A 359 75.34 44.81 -12.76
N ARG A 360 74.49 43.82 -13.01
CA ARG A 360 74.57 42.51 -12.37
C ARG A 360 75.50 41.63 -13.19
N VAL A 361 76.57 41.19 -12.56
CA VAL A 361 77.59 40.34 -13.18
C VAL A 361 77.49 38.90 -12.67
N ASN A 362 77.82 37.93 -13.52
CA ASN A 362 78.00 36.54 -13.08
C ASN A 362 79.36 36.35 -12.38
N ASP A 363 79.63 35.14 -11.87
CA ASP A 363 80.89 34.79 -11.20
C ASP A 363 82.14 34.96 -12.10
N ALA A 364 81.95 35.08 -13.41
CA ALA A 364 82.99 35.37 -14.40
C ALA A 364 83.12 36.87 -14.74
N GLY A 365 82.38 37.76 -14.07
CA GLY A 365 82.41 39.21 -14.25
C GLY A 365 81.65 39.73 -15.48
N GLN A 366 80.82 38.91 -16.13
CA GLN A 366 80.05 39.30 -17.31
C GLN A 366 78.67 39.84 -16.93
N THR A 367 78.26 40.97 -17.52
CA THR A 367 76.94 41.57 -17.29
C THR A 367 75.84 40.64 -17.79
N VAL A 368 75.04 40.10 -16.87
CA VAL A 368 73.88 39.23 -17.11
C VAL A 368 72.56 39.97 -16.88
N GLY A 369 72.62 41.24 -16.51
CA GLY A 369 71.47 42.11 -16.31
C GLY A 369 71.86 43.43 -15.67
N ALA A 370 70.87 44.25 -15.33
CA ALA A 370 71.03 45.46 -14.55
C ALA A 370 69.92 45.55 -13.51
N ASP A 371 70.28 45.99 -12.32
CA ASP A 371 69.34 46.32 -11.27
C ASP A 371 69.21 47.86 -11.20
N ILE A 372 67.98 48.35 -11.27
CA ILE A 372 67.65 49.76 -11.04
C ILE A 372 67.16 49.87 -9.60
N LYS A 373 67.91 50.59 -8.77
CA LYS A 373 67.52 50.89 -7.40
C LYS A 373 66.91 52.28 -7.34
N VAL A 374 65.61 52.33 -7.12
CA VAL A 374 64.88 53.54 -6.76
C VAL A 374 64.80 53.62 -5.23
N SER A 375 65.12 54.76 -4.65
CA SER A 375 65.13 55.00 -3.20
C SER A 375 64.56 56.38 -2.88
N VAL A 376 64.13 56.56 -1.64
CA VAL A 376 63.60 57.84 -1.15
C VAL A 376 64.73 58.64 -0.49
N SER A 377 64.70 59.97 -0.64
CA SER A 377 65.64 60.88 0.04
C SER A 377 65.53 60.77 1.57
N GLN A 378 66.65 60.94 2.29
CA GLN A 378 66.68 60.89 3.77
C GLN A 378 65.79 61.96 4.39
N ASP A 379 65.82 63.17 3.83
CA ASP A 379 64.92 64.25 4.17
C ASP A 379 63.82 64.35 3.11
N LEU A 380 62.57 64.25 3.56
CA LEU A 380 61.40 64.42 2.70
C LEU A 380 60.95 65.88 2.68
N LYS A 381 60.93 66.49 1.50
CA LYS A 381 60.31 67.81 1.30
C LYS A 381 58.86 67.62 0.89
N VAL A 382 57.96 67.81 1.86
CA VAL A 382 56.50 67.62 1.68
C VAL A 382 55.73 68.73 2.40
N ASN A 383 54.62 69.19 1.79
CA ASN A 383 53.75 70.20 2.41
C ASN A 383 52.79 69.59 3.45
N SER A 384 52.43 68.32 3.28
CA SER A 384 51.57 67.57 4.18
C SER A 384 51.94 66.09 4.14
N ILE A 385 51.76 65.42 5.28
CA ILE A 385 51.88 63.97 5.39
C ILE A 385 50.53 63.45 5.87
N THR A 386 49.86 62.67 5.02
CA THR A 386 48.66 61.92 5.41
C THR A 386 49.09 60.48 5.66
N ALA A 387 49.31 60.12 6.93
CA ALA A 387 49.69 58.77 7.33
C ALA A 387 48.55 58.09 8.08
N VAL A 388 48.23 56.85 7.71
CA VAL A 388 47.21 56.04 8.43
C VAL A 388 47.75 55.60 9.79
N ASN A 389 49.04 55.24 9.84
CA ASN A 389 49.73 54.91 11.08
C ASN A 389 51.14 55.51 11.03
N VAL A 390 51.58 56.11 12.13
CA VAL A 390 52.93 56.67 12.28
C VAL A 390 53.69 55.82 13.28
N GLN A 391 54.74 55.15 12.83
CA GLN A 391 55.73 54.52 13.71
C GLN A 391 56.94 55.44 13.78
N ALA A 392 57.09 56.11 14.92
CA ALA A 392 58.20 57.00 15.21
C ALA A 392 58.58 56.83 16.68
N ASP A 393 59.87 56.93 16.99
CA ASP A 393 60.35 56.91 18.37
C ASP A 393 59.80 58.12 19.16
N GLU A 394 59.66 59.26 18.47
CA GLU A 394 59.05 60.47 18.99
C GLU A 394 58.31 61.25 17.90
N ILE A 395 57.11 61.73 18.23
CA ILE A 395 56.43 62.77 17.47
C ILE A 395 56.45 64.05 18.31
N GLN A 396 57.26 65.01 17.90
CA GLN A 396 57.31 66.34 18.50
C GLN A 396 56.65 67.35 17.56
N ILE A 397 55.63 68.05 18.07
CA ILE A 397 55.00 69.14 17.33
C ILE A 397 55.67 70.45 17.76
N ASN A 398 56.32 71.15 16.81
CA ASN A 398 56.91 72.49 16.97
C ASN A 398 57.75 72.65 18.27
N ASN A 399 58.96 72.06 18.30
CA ASN A 399 60.03 72.20 19.31
C ASN A 399 59.64 72.92 20.64
N GLY A 400 58.81 72.28 21.47
CA GLY A 400 58.21 72.85 22.69
C GLY A 400 56.70 72.59 22.88
N GLY A 401 56.04 71.96 21.90
CA GLY A 401 54.66 71.49 21.98
C GLY A 401 54.48 70.12 22.65
N PRO A 402 53.31 69.48 22.46
CA PRO A 402 53.06 68.11 22.91
C PRO A 402 54.03 67.11 22.29
N ILE A 403 54.36 66.09 23.07
CA ILE A 403 55.25 64.99 22.68
C ILE A 403 54.50 63.68 22.87
N ILE A 404 54.56 62.82 21.84
CA ILE A 404 54.08 61.44 21.90
C ILE A 404 55.31 60.54 21.73
N ASN A 405 55.64 59.76 22.76
CA ASN A 405 56.75 58.82 22.75
C ASN A 405 56.44 57.58 23.62
N GLU A 406 57.44 56.72 23.86
CA GLU A 406 57.29 55.49 24.65
C GLU A 406 56.75 55.70 26.08
N ASN A 407 56.96 56.89 26.67
CA ASN A 407 56.48 57.21 28.02
C ASN A 407 55.03 57.72 28.02
N GLY A 408 54.37 57.73 26.86
CA GLY A 408 52.99 58.15 26.67
C GLY A 408 52.86 59.55 26.08
N ILE A 409 51.81 60.26 26.49
CA ILE A 409 51.50 61.61 26.01
C ILE A 409 51.94 62.62 27.05
N ASN A 410 52.93 63.44 26.72
CA ASN A 410 53.30 64.60 27.52
C ASN A 410 52.73 65.87 26.89
N MET A 411 51.77 66.50 27.59
CA MET A 411 51.14 67.73 27.13
C MET A 411 52.00 68.98 27.32
N SER A 412 53.20 68.88 27.90
CA SER A 412 54.10 70.02 28.15
C SER A 412 53.38 71.21 28.84
N GLY A 413 52.55 70.88 29.84
CA GLY A 413 51.74 71.84 30.62
C GLY A 413 50.53 72.45 29.91
N LYS A 414 50.07 71.90 28.79
CA LYS A 414 48.93 72.41 28.02
C LYS A 414 47.61 71.75 28.44
N HIS A 415 46.52 72.50 28.34
CA HIS A 415 45.16 72.00 28.63
C HIS A 415 44.70 70.98 27.58
N ILE A 416 43.91 70.00 28.00
CA ILE A 416 43.15 69.10 27.12
C ILE A 416 41.69 69.57 27.16
N THR A 417 41.22 70.15 26.05
CA THR A 417 39.83 70.63 25.90
C THR A 417 39.02 69.68 25.02
N ASN A 418 37.69 69.78 25.06
CA ASN A 418 36.75 68.95 24.29
C ASN A 418 36.77 67.44 24.64
N VAL A 419 36.96 67.12 25.93
CA VAL A 419 36.83 65.75 26.45
C VAL A 419 35.36 65.43 26.71
N ALA A 420 34.78 64.55 25.91
CA ALA A 420 33.43 64.03 26.10
C ALA A 420 33.32 63.26 27.43
N ALA A 421 32.09 63.02 27.92
CA ALA A 421 31.89 62.20 29.10
C ALA A 421 32.37 60.76 28.81
N GLY A 422 33.28 60.23 29.62
CA GLY A 422 33.80 58.87 29.50
C GLY A 422 32.69 57.83 29.66
N VAL A 423 32.66 56.85 28.79
CA VAL A 423 31.64 55.79 28.81
C VAL A 423 32.24 54.48 29.33
N ASN A 424 33.52 54.22 29.04
CA ASN A 424 34.26 53.03 29.47
C ASN A 424 35.19 53.35 30.65
N ASP A 425 35.59 52.31 31.41
CA ASP A 425 36.43 52.44 32.60
C ASP A 425 37.82 53.06 32.33
N THR A 426 38.32 52.98 31.09
CA THR A 426 39.62 53.52 30.66
C THR A 426 39.51 54.90 30.02
N ASP A 427 38.31 55.44 29.86
CA ASP A 427 38.12 56.77 29.29
C ASP A 427 38.53 57.85 30.32
N ALA A 428 39.01 58.99 29.81
CA ALA A 428 39.24 60.14 30.67
C ALA A 428 37.90 60.66 31.21
N VAL A 429 37.80 60.80 32.55
CA VAL A 429 36.61 61.38 33.19
C VAL A 429 36.66 62.88 33.04
N ASN A 430 35.61 63.46 32.46
CA ASN A 430 35.48 64.91 32.42
C ASN A 430 34.88 65.44 33.74
N VAL A 431 35.06 66.73 33.99
CA VAL A 431 34.65 67.37 35.26
C VAL A 431 33.13 67.26 35.52
N SER A 432 32.30 67.17 34.47
CA SER A 432 30.84 67.08 34.62
C SER A 432 30.37 65.74 35.22
N GLN A 433 31.02 64.63 34.87
CA GLN A 433 30.68 63.30 35.39
C GLN A 433 31.02 63.15 36.87
N LEU A 434 32.18 63.69 37.28
CA LEU A 434 32.57 63.72 38.69
C LEU A 434 31.52 64.43 39.55
N ASN A 435 30.98 65.56 39.06
CA ASN A 435 29.93 66.30 39.75
C ASN A 435 28.60 65.52 39.87
N GLN A 436 28.26 64.66 38.90
CA GLN A 436 27.04 63.85 38.92
C GLN A 436 27.11 62.72 39.96
N VAL A 437 28.25 62.03 40.04
CA VAL A 437 28.49 60.99 41.06
C VAL A 437 28.38 61.58 42.46
N ALA A 438 28.95 62.78 42.66
CA ALA A 438 28.85 63.50 43.93
C ALA A 438 27.38 63.78 44.32
N GLY A 439 26.52 64.13 43.35
CA GLY A 439 25.09 64.38 43.59
C GLY A 439 24.28 63.13 43.99
N ASN A 440 24.49 61.99 43.34
CA ASN A 440 23.74 60.76 43.59
C ASN A 440 24.02 60.15 44.98
N LEU A 441 25.29 60.16 45.39
CA LEU A 441 25.69 59.66 46.71
C LEU A 441 24.99 60.44 47.83
N GLN A 442 24.83 61.75 47.66
CA GLN A 442 24.15 62.61 48.62
C GLN A 442 22.67 62.24 48.81
N GLY A 443 21.99 61.77 47.75
CA GLY A 443 20.60 61.32 47.79
C GLY A 443 20.39 59.98 48.49
N GLN A 444 21.24 58.98 48.22
CA GLN A 444 21.18 57.66 48.85
C GLN A 444 21.33 57.74 50.37
N ILE A 445 22.23 58.60 50.85
CA ILE A 445 22.45 58.83 52.28
C ILE A 445 21.16 59.33 52.97
N ASN A 446 20.31 60.10 52.29
CA ASN A 446 19.07 60.62 52.86
C ASN A 446 17.98 59.54 52.99
N ASN A 447 17.90 58.59 52.06
CA ASN A 447 16.92 57.50 52.11
C ASN A 447 17.22 56.51 53.22
N ILE A 448 18.49 56.13 53.39
CA ILE A 448 18.93 55.23 54.47
C ILE A 448 18.51 55.76 55.85
N ARG A 449 18.60 57.08 56.08
CA ARG A 449 18.14 57.68 57.34
C ARG A 449 16.64 57.48 57.59
N HIS A 450 15.79 57.42 56.55
CA HIS A 450 14.34 57.24 56.72
C HIS A 450 13.96 55.80 57.06
N ASP A 451 14.61 54.81 56.44
CA ASP A 451 14.30 53.40 56.68
C ASP A 451 14.70 52.94 58.08
N ILE A 452 15.84 53.43 58.58
CA ILE A 452 16.27 53.20 59.97
C ILE A 452 15.18 53.64 60.96
N ASN A 453 14.55 54.80 60.74
CA ASN A 453 13.47 55.29 61.60
C ASN A 453 12.21 54.42 61.53
N ARG A 454 11.87 53.84 60.38
CA ARG A 454 10.70 52.95 60.27
C ARG A 454 10.92 51.61 60.96
N LEU A 455 12.13 51.05 60.85
CA LEU A 455 12.50 49.80 61.49
C LEU A 455 12.38 49.91 63.02
N ASP A 456 12.91 51.01 63.59
CA ASP A 456 12.84 51.25 65.03
C ASP A 456 11.39 51.28 65.56
N ASN A 457 10.48 51.91 64.82
CA ASN A 457 9.05 51.96 65.15
C ASN A 457 8.36 50.58 65.04
N ARG A 458 8.62 49.81 63.97
CA ARG A 458 8.03 48.46 63.78
C ARG A 458 8.51 47.48 64.84
N LEU A 459 9.79 47.48 65.18
CA LEU A 459 10.34 46.64 66.24
C LEU A 459 9.72 46.99 67.60
N SER A 460 9.58 48.29 67.89
CA SER A 460 8.93 48.75 69.12
C SER A 460 7.47 48.26 69.22
N ALA A 461 6.73 48.27 68.12
CA ALA A 461 5.35 47.76 68.08
C ALA A 461 5.26 46.24 68.22
N GLY A 462 6.20 45.49 67.62
CA GLY A 462 6.31 44.04 67.78
C GLY A 462 6.52 43.64 69.24
N VAL A 463 7.37 44.36 69.98
CA VAL A 463 7.56 44.14 71.43
C VAL A 463 6.26 44.38 72.19
N ALA A 464 5.51 45.44 71.86
CA ALA A 464 4.22 45.72 72.50
C ALA A 464 3.21 44.57 72.33
N ALA A 465 3.13 43.97 71.13
CA ALA A 465 2.26 42.81 70.88
C ALA A 465 2.74 41.52 71.57
N ALA A 466 4.06 41.33 71.69
CA ALA A 466 4.61 40.22 72.44
C ALA A 466 4.24 40.32 73.94
N MET A 467 4.33 41.52 74.53
CA MET A 467 3.88 41.74 75.90
C MET A 467 2.37 41.50 76.09
N ALA A 468 1.55 41.89 75.10
CA ALA A 468 0.11 41.62 75.10
C ALA A 468 -0.16 40.10 75.13
N THR A 469 0.58 39.33 74.33
CA THR A 469 0.42 37.87 74.23
C THR A 469 0.83 37.16 75.52
N ALA A 470 1.94 37.60 76.13
CA ALA A 470 2.43 37.05 77.39
C ALA A 470 1.43 37.22 78.53
N SER A 471 0.61 38.28 78.49
CA SER A 471 -0.37 38.61 79.53
C SER A 471 -1.69 37.83 79.43
N LEU A 472 -1.86 36.94 78.45
CA LEU A 472 -3.08 36.15 78.28
C LEU A 472 -3.23 35.07 79.37
N PRO A 473 -4.32 35.03 80.15
CA PRO A 473 -4.58 33.96 81.12
C PRO A 473 -4.69 32.56 80.48
N GLN A 474 -4.38 31.53 81.25
CA GLN A 474 -4.47 30.13 80.82
C GLN A 474 -5.55 29.37 81.63
N ALA A 475 -6.24 28.42 80.99
CA ALA A 475 -7.17 27.51 81.66
C ALA A 475 -6.46 26.69 82.76
N TYR A 476 -7.09 26.51 83.92
CA TYR A 476 -6.50 25.83 85.09
C TYR A 476 -7.28 24.58 85.56
N LEU A 477 -8.37 24.20 84.88
CA LEU A 477 -9.22 23.04 85.23
C LEU A 477 -9.16 21.97 84.12
N PRO A 478 -8.97 20.67 84.47
CA PRO A 478 -9.03 19.55 83.51
C PRO A 478 -10.34 19.47 82.74
N GLY A 479 -10.25 19.24 81.42
CA GLY A 479 -11.40 19.15 80.50
C GLY A 479 -12.10 20.47 80.19
N LYS A 480 -11.54 21.61 80.59
CA LYS A 480 -12.07 22.96 80.27
C LYS A 480 -11.19 23.68 79.25
N HIS A 481 -11.86 24.48 78.43
CA HIS A 481 -11.24 25.40 77.47
C HIS A 481 -11.49 26.86 77.89
N MET A 482 -10.56 27.75 77.56
CA MET A 482 -10.62 29.18 77.86
C MET A 482 -10.21 30.00 76.64
N MET A 483 -11.01 31.01 76.32
CA MET A 483 -10.66 32.08 75.38
C MET A 483 -10.36 33.37 76.16
N SER A 484 -9.32 34.10 75.77
CA SER A 484 -8.82 35.30 76.46
C SER A 484 -8.35 36.37 75.46
N MET A 485 -8.33 37.63 75.90
CA MET A 485 -7.82 38.77 75.13
C MET A 485 -7.01 39.70 76.06
N ALA A 486 -5.93 40.28 75.56
CA ALA A 486 -5.01 41.17 76.28
C ALA A 486 -4.42 42.25 75.37
N GLY A 487 -3.88 43.32 75.96
CA GLY A 487 -3.22 44.42 75.25
C GLY A 487 -1.90 44.82 75.93
N GLY A 488 -1.01 45.48 75.20
CA GLY A 488 0.32 45.93 75.64
C GLY A 488 0.80 47.19 74.91
N THR A 489 1.77 47.90 75.48
CA THR A 489 2.37 49.11 74.89
C THR A 489 3.87 49.21 75.16
N TRP A 490 4.66 49.67 74.19
CA TRP A 490 6.10 49.84 74.31
C TRP A 490 6.59 51.00 73.43
N ARG A 491 7.36 51.94 74.01
CA ARG A 491 7.96 53.11 73.31
C ARG A 491 7.00 53.86 72.38
N GLY A 492 5.76 54.10 72.83
CA GLY A 492 4.74 54.83 72.05
C GLY A 492 3.94 53.98 71.07
N GLU A 493 4.28 52.70 70.91
CA GLU A 493 3.53 51.72 70.13
C GLU A 493 2.64 50.85 71.00
N SER A 494 1.63 50.22 70.42
CA SER A 494 0.71 49.33 71.12
C SER A 494 0.52 48.01 70.38
N GLY A 495 0.06 46.99 71.09
CA GLY A 495 -0.25 45.68 70.54
C GLY A 495 -1.38 45.00 71.30
N MET A 496 -2.07 44.10 70.63
CA MET A 496 -3.21 43.35 71.15
C MET A 496 -3.04 41.86 70.86
N ALA A 497 -3.52 41.00 71.75
CA ALA A 497 -3.45 39.57 71.60
C ALA A 497 -4.74 38.89 72.03
N ILE A 498 -5.07 37.77 71.39
CA ILE A 498 -6.18 36.87 71.73
C ILE A 498 -5.60 35.47 71.84
N GLY A 499 -6.05 34.68 72.82
CA GLY A 499 -5.59 33.31 72.97
C GLY A 499 -6.65 32.34 73.43
N PHE A 500 -6.48 31.09 73.01
CA PHE A 500 -7.28 29.95 73.39
C PHE A 500 -6.39 28.95 74.12
N SER A 501 -6.82 28.45 75.27
CA SER A 501 -6.08 27.42 76.00
C SER A 501 -7.01 26.35 76.55
N GLY A 502 -6.50 25.16 76.79
CA GLY A 502 -7.27 24.08 77.39
C GLY A 502 -6.38 23.04 78.05
N ILE A 503 -6.97 22.29 78.97
CA ILE A 503 -6.36 21.13 79.60
C ILE A 503 -7.16 19.89 79.21
N THR A 504 -6.50 18.81 78.78
CA THR A 504 -7.17 17.54 78.47
C THR A 504 -7.90 16.97 79.68
N ASP A 505 -8.91 16.13 79.46
CA ASP A 505 -9.78 15.61 80.52
C ASP A 505 -9.03 14.84 81.62
N ASN A 506 -7.94 14.17 81.27
CA ASN A 506 -7.07 13.49 82.23
C ASN A 506 -6.19 14.45 83.06
N GLY A 507 -6.27 15.76 82.81
CA GLY A 507 -5.51 16.80 83.49
C GLY A 507 -4.04 16.87 83.13
N LYS A 508 -3.55 16.03 82.21
CA LYS A 508 -2.11 15.87 81.97
C LYS A 508 -1.54 16.74 80.87
N TRP A 509 -2.32 17.10 79.84
CA TRP A 509 -1.82 17.96 78.75
C TRP A 509 -2.49 19.32 78.80
N VAL A 510 -1.68 20.38 78.72
CA VAL A 510 -2.13 21.77 78.63
C VAL A 510 -1.68 22.32 77.28
N TYR A 511 -2.59 22.91 76.52
CA TYR A 511 -2.24 23.60 75.27
C TYR A 511 -2.73 25.05 75.32
N LYS A 512 -2.00 25.92 74.61
CA LYS A 512 -2.33 27.34 74.44
C LYS A 512 -1.97 27.77 73.03
N LEU A 513 -2.95 28.32 72.33
CA LEU A 513 -2.81 29.00 71.06
C LEU A 513 -3.04 30.50 71.29
N SER A 514 -2.27 31.35 70.64
CA SER A 514 -2.45 32.80 70.70
C SER A 514 -2.13 33.44 69.36
N GLY A 515 -2.84 34.53 69.05
CA GLY A 515 -2.60 35.42 67.92
C GLY A 515 -2.52 36.85 68.43
N ASN A 516 -1.68 37.68 67.82
CA ASN A 516 -1.48 39.07 68.20
C ASN A 516 -1.35 40.00 66.97
N THR A 517 -1.53 41.30 67.21
CA THR A 517 -1.41 42.38 66.23
C THR A 517 -0.78 43.62 66.88
N THR A 518 -0.19 44.49 66.06
CA THR A 518 0.54 45.70 66.47
C THR A 518 -0.11 46.97 65.89
N SER A 519 0.15 48.14 66.48
CA SER A 519 -0.24 49.46 65.97
C SER A 519 0.35 49.81 64.59
N ARG A 520 1.38 49.08 64.14
CA ARG A 520 1.98 49.21 62.81
C ARG A 520 1.38 48.25 61.78
N GLY A 521 0.35 47.49 62.16
CA GLY A 521 -0.40 46.59 61.27
C GLY A 521 0.25 45.24 61.05
N ASP A 522 1.31 44.90 61.80
CA ASP A 522 1.92 43.56 61.76
C ASP A 522 1.16 42.60 62.69
N TYR A 523 1.13 41.31 62.34
CA TYR A 523 0.43 40.24 63.08
C TYR A 523 1.39 39.09 63.39
N GLY A 524 1.15 38.40 64.50
CA GLY A 524 1.93 37.24 64.93
C GLY A 524 1.06 36.19 65.61
N GLY A 525 1.61 35.00 65.81
CA GLY A 525 0.90 33.94 66.53
C GLY A 525 1.89 32.96 67.15
N ALA A 526 1.45 32.30 68.22
CA ALA A 526 2.23 31.33 68.95
C ALA A 526 1.34 30.21 69.47
N VAL A 527 1.84 28.98 69.44
CA VAL A 527 1.21 27.80 70.05
C VAL A 527 2.20 27.14 70.99
N GLY A 528 1.71 26.66 72.13
CA GLY A 528 2.47 25.93 73.13
C GLY A 528 1.67 24.76 73.65
N ILE A 529 2.36 23.66 73.95
CA ILE A 529 1.81 22.49 74.61
C ILE A 529 2.76 22.10 75.76
N GLY A 530 2.20 21.70 76.88
CA GLY A 530 2.92 21.23 78.05
C GLY A 530 2.25 19.98 78.62
N TYR A 531 3.05 19.11 79.23
CA TYR A 531 2.58 17.94 79.94
C TYR A 531 2.91 18.09 81.42
N GLN A 532 1.92 17.89 82.29
CA GLN A 532 2.05 17.89 83.75
C GLN A 532 1.73 16.49 84.29
N TRP A 533 2.52 16.03 85.26
CA TRP A 533 2.44 14.68 85.84
C TRP A 533 2.15 14.69 87.33
#